data_AF-A0E7R0-F1
#
_entry.id   AF-A0E7R0-F1
#
_cell.length_a   1.000
_cell.length_b   1.000
_cell.length_c   1.000
_cell.angle_alpha   90.00
_cell.angle_beta   90.00
_cell.angle_gamma   90.00
#
_symmetry.space_group_name_H-M   'P 1'
#
loop_
_entity.id
_entity.type
_entity.pdbx_description
1 polymer ?
#
loop_
_entity_poly.entity_id
_entity_poly.type
_entity_poly.pdbx_seq_one_letter_code
_entity_poly.pdbx_strand_id
1 'polypeptide(L)'
;MDHHKYKVSLNMYDLSQGMARQFSPMFLGKQIDAIWHTGIVVYGKEYYFGGGICAQTPKSTIYGYPIEVSQLGETEIPQGTFEEFLRSISSKYSMEKYDLFENNCNNFTNECALFLVGKGIPENIIGLPQEFLNTQLGQMLKPAIEQFTNKQATAQTEHFNEPQNQQLQPPPSSQNINAQIINQALLQPQPQSSQPISLNQKVQPAQQPPQQQTITDTNVTAIDDLTTYLCLIESSPVSIVDFYTDWCGPCKTIKPLFHKLSLEHPHINFYNVNIDKVREIADSLQVSSIPTFIIYENGQQKERWTGGNQQTLINNLQKLK
;
A
#
# COMPACT_ATOMS: atom_id res chain seq x y z
N MET A 1 -24.96 40.05 -20.04
CA MET A 1 -24.69 39.34 -18.77
C MET A 1 -23.33 38.71 -18.95
N ASP A 2 -22.35 39.08 -18.13
CA ASP A 2 -20.99 38.51 -18.25
C ASP A 2 -21.02 37.06 -17.77
N HIS A 3 -20.99 36.13 -18.74
CA HIS A 3 -20.84 34.70 -18.49
C HIS A 3 -19.44 34.45 -17.93
N HIS A 4 -19.31 34.46 -16.61
CA HIS A 4 -18.06 34.12 -15.95
C HIS A 4 -17.81 32.62 -16.11
N LYS A 5 -16.77 32.28 -16.86
CA LYS A 5 -16.29 30.91 -17.02
C LYS A 5 -15.25 30.59 -15.96
N TYR A 6 -15.40 29.44 -15.32
CA TYR A 6 -14.49 28.93 -14.30
C TYR A 6 -13.74 27.73 -14.86
N LYS A 7 -12.41 27.75 -14.76
CA LYS A 7 -11.59 26.59 -15.15
C LYS A 7 -11.83 25.43 -14.19
N VAL A 8 -11.95 24.24 -14.78
CA VAL A 8 -12.13 22.98 -14.06
C VAL A 8 -10.97 22.06 -14.41
N SER A 9 -10.25 21.60 -13.39
CA SER A 9 -9.15 20.65 -13.56
C SER A 9 -9.26 19.48 -12.61
N LEU A 10 -8.61 18.37 -12.97
CA LEU A 10 -8.48 17.17 -12.16
C LEU A 10 -7.06 17.08 -11.63
N ASN A 11 -6.91 17.11 -10.31
CA ASN A 11 -5.66 16.74 -9.65
C ASN A 11 -5.61 15.22 -9.50
N MET A 12 -4.48 14.61 -9.84
CA MET A 12 -4.25 13.17 -9.74
C MET A 12 -3.05 12.89 -8.85
N TYR A 13 -3.25 11.96 -7.92
CA TYR A 13 -2.27 11.54 -6.93
C TYR A 13 -2.08 10.03 -7.06
N ASP A 14 -0.83 9.57 -6.99
CA ASP A 14 -0.53 8.15 -6.88
C ASP A 14 -0.35 7.77 -5.42
N LEU A 15 -1.34 7.07 -4.86
CA LEU A 15 -1.28 6.56 -3.50
C LEU A 15 -0.21 5.49 -3.31
N SER A 16 0.24 4.86 -4.39
CA SER A 16 1.32 3.87 -4.37
C SER A 16 2.71 4.50 -4.44
N GLN A 17 2.80 5.81 -4.70
CA GLN A 17 4.07 6.54 -4.81
C GLN A 17 5.08 5.89 -5.79
N GLY A 18 4.61 5.38 -6.92
CA GLY A 18 5.41 4.71 -7.94
C GLY A 18 5.42 3.18 -7.85
N MET A 19 5.04 2.61 -6.70
CA MET A 19 5.06 1.15 -6.50
C MET A 19 4.16 0.42 -7.49
N ALA A 20 2.97 0.95 -7.80
CA ALA A 20 2.08 0.33 -8.76
C ALA A 20 2.73 0.22 -10.13
N ARG A 21 3.36 1.30 -10.62
CA ARG A 21 4.09 1.29 -11.90
C ARG A 21 5.20 0.25 -11.91
N GLN A 22 6.00 0.19 -10.85
CA GLN A 22 7.17 -0.67 -10.80
C GLN A 22 6.81 -2.16 -10.70
N PHE A 23 5.78 -2.49 -9.92
CA PHE A 23 5.54 -3.87 -9.49
C PHE A 23 4.31 -4.51 -10.13
N SER A 24 3.33 -3.73 -10.60
CA SER A 24 2.12 -4.30 -11.19
C SER A 24 2.36 -5.31 -12.31
N PRO A 25 3.35 -5.18 -13.22
CA PRO A 25 3.55 -6.20 -14.26
C PRO A 25 3.93 -7.56 -13.68
N MET A 26 4.69 -7.56 -12.58
CA MET A 26 5.17 -8.78 -11.92
C MET A 26 4.05 -9.46 -11.14
N PHE A 27 3.22 -8.72 -10.41
CA PHE A 27 2.19 -9.28 -9.53
C PHE A 27 0.84 -9.50 -10.22
N LEU A 28 0.48 -8.64 -11.17
CA LEU A 28 -0.83 -8.66 -11.83
C LEU A 28 -0.76 -9.22 -13.24
N GLY A 29 0.44 -9.43 -13.79
CA GLY A 29 0.62 -9.73 -15.21
C GLY A 29 0.15 -8.58 -16.13
N LYS A 30 -0.06 -7.38 -15.56
CA LYS A 30 -0.63 -6.21 -16.24
C LYS A 30 0.00 -4.96 -15.66
N GLN A 31 0.33 -4.01 -16.54
CA GLN A 31 0.81 -2.69 -16.12
C GLN A 31 -0.36 -1.86 -15.56
N ILE A 32 -0.17 -1.38 -14.34
CA ILE A 32 -0.95 -0.34 -13.67
C ILE A 32 0.02 0.81 -13.37
N ASP A 33 -0.28 2.01 -13.82
CA ASP A 33 0.63 3.16 -13.68
C ASP A 33 0.63 3.79 -12.28
N ALA A 34 -0.48 3.73 -11.57
CA ALA A 34 -0.65 4.34 -10.26
C ALA A 34 -1.91 3.79 -9.57
N ILE A 35 -1.99 3.97 -8.26
CA ILE A 35 -3.23 3.82 -7.50
C ILE A 35 -3.83 5.21 -7.35
N TRP A 36 -4.76 5.53 -8.25
CA TRP A 36 -5.26 6.89 -8.39
C TRP A 36 -6.17 7.32 -7.24
N HIS A 37 -5.79 8.41 -6.60
CA HIS A 37 -6.71 9.32 -5.91
C HIS A 37 -6.85 10.60 -6.73
N THR A 38 -8.06 11.16 -6.76
CA THR A 38 -8.33 12.37 -7.56
C THR A 38 -9.08 13.43 -6.80
N GLY A 39 -8.85 14.69 -7.14
CA GLY A 39 -9.61 15.84 -6.66
C GLY A 39 -10.04 16.74 -7.81
N ILE A 40 -11.28 17.22 -7.79
CA ILE A 40 -11.78 18.20 -8.77
C ILE A 40 -11.45 19.61 -8.27
N VAL A 41 -10.78 20.42 -9.09
CA VAL A 41 -10.36 21.77 -8.73
C VAL A 41 -11.18 22.78 -9.52
N VAL A 42 -11.93 23.62 -8.80
CA VAL A 42 -12.77 24.69 -9.36
C VAL A 42 -13.04 25.73 -8.26
N TYR A 43 -13.30 26.99 -8.63
CA TYR A 43 -13.55 28.09 -7.69
C TYR A 43 -12.42 28.29 -6.65
N GLY A 44 -11.18 27.93 -6.99
CA GLY A 44 -10.03 28.01 -6.10
C GLY A 44 -9.99 26.95 -5.00
N LYS A 45 -10.87 25.95 -5.04
CA LYS A 45 -10.93 24.83 -4.09
C LYS A 45 -10.74 23.50 -4.81
N GLU A 46 -10.18 22.55 -4.10
CA GLU A 46 -10.11 21.13 -4.46
C GLU A 46 -11.16 20.36 -3.67
N TYR A 47 -12.04 19.66 -4.39
CA TYR A 47 -13.09 18.82 -3.82
C TYR A 47 -12.77 17.35 -4.07
N TYR A 48 -12.91 16.52 -3.04
CA TYR A 48 -12.62 15.09 -3.11
C TYR A 48 -13.46 14.34 -2.07
N PHE A 49 -13.49 13.01 -2.16
CA PHE A 49 -14.19 12.15 -1.21
C PHE A 49 -13.17 11.39 -0.33
N GLY A 50 -13.26 11.58 0.99
CA GLY A 50 -12.38 10.95 1.97
C GLY A 50 -12.95 10.98 3.38
N GLY A 51 -13.94 10.11 3.66
CA GLY A 51 -14.74 10.15 4.90
C GLY A 51 -15.97 11.07 4.82
N GLY A 52 -16.29 11.54 3.61
CA GLY A 52 -17.30 12.56 3.34
C GLY A 52 -16.83 13.45 2.19
N ILE A 53 -17.71 14.31 1.68
CA ILE A 53 -17.32 15.33 0.69
C ILE A 53 -16.43 16.36 1.38
N CYS A 54 -15.18 16.45 0.94
CA CYS A 54 -14.19 17.40 1.43
C CYS A 54 -13.99 18.54 0.43
N ALA A 55 -13.63 19.71 0.93
CA ALA A 55 -13.24 20.87 0.12
C ALA A 55 -12.07 21.60 0.80
N GLN A 56 -10.94 21.71 0.12
CA GLN A 56 -9.72 22.32 0.67
C GLN A 56 -9.03 23.22 -0.37
N THR A 57 -8.06 24.01 0.07
CA THR A 57 -7.18 24.72 -0.86
C THR A 57 -6.30 23.70 -1.61
N PRO A 58 -6.17 23.79 -2.94
CA PRO A 58 -5.31 22.88 -3.69
C PRO A 58 -3.88 22.83 -3.12
N LYS A 59 -3.25 21.66 -3.15
CA LYS A 59 -1.89 21.40 -2.60
C LYS A 59 -1.78 21.51 -1.07
N SER A 60 -2.88 21.73 -0.36
CA SER A 60 -2.95 21.67 1.11
C SER A 60 -3.62 20.40 1.62
N THR A 61 -3.89 19.45 0.72
CA THR A 61 -4.50 18.16 1.08
C THR A 61 -3.47 17.24 1.72
N ILE A 62 -3.96 16.21 2.42
CA ILE A 62 -3.11 15.15 3.00
C ILE A 62 -2.32 14.35 1.95
N TYR A 63 -2.67 14.50 0.67
CA TYR A 63 -2.04 13.82 -0.46
C TYR A 63 -0.86 14.61 -1.04
N GLY A 64 -0.60 15.82 -0.52
CA GLY A 64 0.54 16.64 -0.94
C GLY A 64 0.33 17.28 -2.30
N TYR A 65 1.28 17.06 -3.22
CA TYR A 65 1.26 17.63 -4.56
C TYR A 65 0.75 16.60 -5.58
N PRO A 66 -0.16 16.98 -6.50
CA PRO A 66 -0.58 16.07 -7.55
C PRO A 66 0.59 15.74 -8.47
N ILE A 67 0.70 14.47 -8.85
CA ILE A 67 1.71 14.01 -9.81
C ILE A 67 1.32 14.39 -11.25
N GLU A 68 0.03 14.61 -11.49
CA GLU A 68 -0.50 15.07 -12.76
C GLU A 68 -1.71 15.99 -12.53
N VAL A 69 -1.86 17.01 -13.37
CA VAL A 69 -3.03 17.91 -13.38
C VAL A 69 -3.59 17.93 -14.79
N SER A 70 -4.83 17.46 -14.96
CA SER A 70 -5.52 17.44 -16.26
C SER A 70 -6.56 18.56 -16.32
N GLN A 71 -6.51 19.36 -17.38
CA GLN A 71 -7.54 20.38 -17.63
C GLN A 71 -8.77 19.71 -18.24
N LEU A 72 -9.89 19.73 -17.52
CA LEU A 72 -11.13 19.09 -17.97
C LEU A 72 -11.99 20.03 -18.83
N GLY A 73 -11.92 21.33 -18.58
CA GLY A 73 -12.62 22.34 -19.37
C GLY A 73 -12.95 23.59 -18.57
N GLU A 74 -14.01 24.27 -18.99
CA GLU A 74 -14.56 25.44 -18.31
C GLU A 74 -16.05 25.22 -18.03
N THR A 75 -16.53 25.78 -16.92
CA THR A 75 -17.94 25.73 -16.53
C THR A 75 -18.50 27.14 -16.38
N GLU A 76 -19.77 27.33 -16.72
CA GLU A 76 -20.54 28.54 -16.40
C GLU A 76 -21.43 28.34 -15.16
N ILE A 77 -21.37 27.15 -14.54
CA ILE A 77 -22.13 26.86 -13.34
C ILE A 77 -21.61 27.75 -12.20
N PRO A 78 -22.47 28.48 -11.49
CA PRO A 78 -22.04 29.25 -10.32
C PRO A 78 -21.63 28.34 -9.17
N GLN A 79 -20.67 28.79 -8.35
CA GLN A 79 -20.22 28.04 -7.17
C GLN A 79 -21.37 27.62 -6.25
N GLY A 80 -22.35 28.49 -6.01
CA GLY A 80 -23.50 28.16 -5.15
C GLY A 80 -24.33 26.99 -5.69
N THR A 81 -24.55 26.92 -7.00
CA THR A 81 -25.26 25.81 -7.67
C THR A 81 -24.46 24.51 -7.57
N PHE A 82 -23.13 24.58 -7.68
CA PHE A 82 -22.28 23.42 -7.46
C PHE A 82 -22.33 22.95 -5.99
N GLU A 83 -22.33 23.85 -5.03
CA GLU A 83 -22.45 23.51 -3.61
C GLU A 83 -23.81 22.88 -3.27
N GLU A 84 -24.91 23.31 -3.91
CA GLU A 84 -26.22 22.65 -3.83
C GLU A 84 -26.19 21.24 -4.41
N PHE A 85 -25.55 21.06 -5.57
CA PHE A 85 -25.32 19.73 -6.14
C PHE A 85 -24.54 18.83 -5.18
N LEU A 86 -23.43 19.31 -4.60
CA LEU A 86 -22.64 18.56 -3.62
C LEU A 86 -23.48 18.14 -2.40
N ARG A 87 -24.34 19.04 -1.89
CA ARG A 87 -25.28 18.70 -0.81
C ARG A 87 -26.26 17.61 -1.24
N SER A 88 -26.76 17.64 -2.46
CA SER A 88 -27.71 16.64 -2.97
C SER A 88 -27.11 15.22 -3.08
N ILE A 89 -25.81 15.11 -3.38
CA ILE A 89 -25.11 13.82 -3.48
C ILE A 89 -24.38 13.42 -2.18
N SER A 90 -24.43 14.25 -1.14
CA SER A 90 -23.68 14.03 0.11
C SER A 90 -24.03 12.72 0.83
N SER A 91 -25.27 12.26 0.75
CA SER A 91 -25.71 10.98 1.32
C SER A 91 -25.12 9.78 0.59
N LYS A 92 -24.86 9.91 -0.72
CA LYS A 92 -24.18 8.89 -1.53
C LYS A 92 -22.69 8.83 -1.20
N TYR A 93 -22.08 9.98 -0.93
CA TYR A 93 -20.66 10.12 -0.58
C TYR A 93 -20.46 10.36 0.92
N SER A 94 -21.12 9.52 1.73
CA SER A 94 -20.91 9.46 3.18
C SER A 94 -19.84 8.42 3.52
N MET A 95 -19.27 8.52 4.72
CA MET A 95 -18.28 7.56 5.21
C MET A 95 -18.81 6.11 5.18
N GLU A 96 -20.06 5.88 5.59
CA GLU A 96 -20.70 4.55 5.60
C GLU A 96 -20.89 3.95 4.20
N LYS A 97 -20.95 4.81 3.18
CA LYS A 97 -21.13 4.39 1.78
C LYS A 97 -19.82 4.29 1.02
N TYR A 98 -18.68 4.54 1.68
CA TYR A 98 -17.37 4.39 1.06
C TYR A 98 -17.14 2.94 0.63
N ASP A 99 -16.85 2.74 -0.66
CA ASP A 99 -16.49 1.44 -1.22
C ASP A 99 -15.31 1.62 -2.17
N LEU A 100 -14.22 0.88 -1.96
CA LEU A 100 -13.00 1.03 -2.75
C LEU A 100 -13.24 0.76 -4.24
N PHE A 101 -14.15 -0.14 -4.60
CA PHE A 101 -14.37 -0.58 -5.98
C PHE A 101 -15.46 0.21 -6.68
N GLU A 102 -16.56 0.49 -6.00
CA GLU A 102 -17.80 0.98 -6.62
C GLU A 102 -18.18 2.42 -6.22
N ASN A 103 -17.68 2.91 -5.08
CA ASN A 103 -18.03 4.24 -4.56
C ASN A 103 -16.86 4.87 -3.82
N ASN A 104 -15.85 5.27 -4.58
CA ASN A 104 -14.62 5.88 -4.08
C ASN A 104 -14.45 7.32 -4.59
N CYS A 105 -13.28 7.90 -4.34
CA CYS A 105 -12.99 9.28 -4.73
C CYS A 105 -13.04 9.54 -6.24
N ASN A 106 -12.69 8.55 -7.05
CA ASN A 106 -12.73 8.67 -8.51
C ASN A 106 -14.18 8.69 -9.01
N ASN A 107 -15.09 7.92 -8.39
CA ASN A 107 -16.53 8.02 -8.69
C ASN A 107 -17.07 9.42 -8.36
N PHE A 108 -16.68 9.97 -7.20
CA PHE A 108 -17.08 11.31 -6.79
C PHE A 108 -16.58 12.40 -7.75
N THR A 109 -15.29 12.39 -8.10
CA THR A 109 -14.73 13.39 -9.01
C THR A 109 -15.27 13.23 -10.42
N ASN A 110 -15.60 12.01 -10.85
CA ASN A 110 -16.29 11.76 -12.11
C ASN A 110 -17.68 12.40 -12.17
N GLU A 111 -18.49 12.26 -11.10
CA GLU A 111 -19.80 12.92 -11.04
C GLU A 111 -19.68 14.45 -11.03
N CYS A 112 -18.71 14.99 -10.30
CA CYS A 112 -18.44 16.42 -10.31
C CYS A 112 -18.01 16.90 -11.71
N ALA A 113 -17.14 16.17 -12.40
CA ALA A 113 -16.70 16.48 -13.75
C ALA A 113 -17.87 16.46 -14.75
N LEU A 114 -18.71 15.41 -14.70
CA LEU A 114 -19.92 15.32 -15.52
C LEU A 114 -20.87 16.49 -15.27
N PHE A 115 -21.08 16.87 -14.02
CA PHE A 115 -21.94 17.99 -13.67
C PHE A 115 -21.37 19.34 -14.15
N LEU A 116 -20.08 19.60 -13.90
CA LEU A 116 -19.45 20.89 -14.19
C LEU A 116 -19.19 21.12 -15.67
N VAL A 117 -18.70 20.11 -16.38
CA VAL A 117 -18.21 20.24 -17.77
C VAL A 117 -18.84 19.26 -18.76
N GLY A 118 -19.80 18.42 -18.33
CA GLY A 118 -20.49 17.47 -19.20
C GLY A 118 -19.65 16.28 -19.65
N LYS A 119 -18.45 16.09 -19.08
CA LYS A 119 -17.51 15.03 -19.44
C LYS A 119 -16.92 14.39 -18.18
N GLY A 120 -16.81 13.07 -18.19
CA GLY A 120 -16.17 12.32 -17.11
C GLY A 120 -14.65 12.47 -17.06
N ILE A 121 -14.06 11.90 -16.01
CA ILE A 121 -12.60 11.81 -15.85
C ILE A 121 -12.02 10.70 -16.76
N PRO A 122 -10.68 10.64 -16.97
CA PRO A 122 -10.06 9.60 -17.80
C PRO A 122 -10.44 8.17 -17.42
N GLU A 123 -10.69 7.32 -18.42
CA GLU A 123 -11.18 5.94 -18.25
C GLU A 123 -10.20 5.06 -17.46
N ASN A 124 -8.90 5.25 -17.65
CA ASN A 124 -7.85 4.54 -16.93
C ASN A 124 -7.81 4.85 -15.42
N ILE A 125 -8.54 5.87 -14.95
CA ILE A 125 -8.67 6.23 -13.54
C ILE A 125 -9.96 5.63 -12.97
N ILE A 126 -11.09 5.93 -13.58
CA ILE A 126 -12.40 5.47 -13.10
C ILE A 126 -12.58 3.95 -13.27
N GLY A 127 -11.99 3.37 -14.30
CA GLY A 127 -12.03 1.93 -14.59
C GLY A 127 -10.99 1.10 -13.83
N LEU A 128 -10.02 1.73 -13.16
CA LEU A 128 -8.91 1.05 -12.48
C LEU A 128 -9.37 -0.09 -11.53
N PRO A 129 -10.42 0.08 -10.69
CA PRO A 129 -10.85 -1.00 -9.81
C PRO A 129 -11.32 -2.24 -10.57
N GLN A 130 -12.07 -2.06 -11.66
CA GLN A 130 -12.51 -3.17 -12.51
C GLN A 130 -11.34 -3.80 -13.26
N GLU A 131 -10.38 -3.00 -13.73
CA GLU A 131 -9.16 -3.52 -14.32
C GLU A 131 -8.38 -4.42 -13.36
N PHE A 132 -8.30 -4.05 -12.08
CA PHE A 132 -7.70 -4.88 -11.04
C PHE A 132 -8.51 -6.15 -10.78
N LEU A 133 -9.83 -6.05 -10.63
CA LEU A 133 -10.73 -7.20 -10.40
C LEU A 133 -10.77 -8.19 -11.57
N ASN A 134 -10.41 -7.76 -12.77
CA ASN A 134 -10.27 -8.65 -13.93
C ASN A 134 -8.98 -9.49 -13.89
N THR A 135 -8.08 -9.25 -12.94
CA THR A 135 -6.87 -10.07 -12.72
C THR A 135 -7.15 -11.23 -11.76
N GLN A 136 -6.40 -12.32 -11.89
CA GLN A 136 -6.53 -13.46 -10.97
C GLN A 136 -6.24 -13.06 -9.51
N LEU A 137 -5.24 -12.20 -9.30
CA LEU A 137 -4.92 -11.68 -7.97
C LEU A 137 -6.06 -10.80 -7.43
N GLY A 138 -6.64 -9.93 -8.25
CA GLY A 138 -7.75 -9.09 -7.85
C GLY A 138 -8.99 -9.87 -7.43
N GLN A 139 -9.33 -10.95 -8.14
CA GLN A 139 -10.43 -11.84 -7.74
C GLN A 139 -10.15 -12.53 -6.40
N MET A 140 -8.90 -12.92 -6.15
CA MET A 140 -8.48 -13.55 -4.90
C MET A 140 -8.50 -12.57 -3.72
N LEU A 141 -8.07 -11.32 -3.93
CA LEU A 141 -7.96 -10.32 -2.87
C LEU A 141 -9.26 -9.55 -2.61
N LYS A 142 -10.22 -9.55 -3.54
CA LYS A 142 -11.50 -8.82 -3.41
C LYS A 142 -12.18 -9.03 -2.05
N PRO A 143 -12.40 -10.28 -1.56
CA PRO A 143 -13.09 -10.47 -0.27
C PRO A 143 -12.34 -9.89 0.93
N ALA A 144 -11.01 -9.95 0.92
CA ALA A 144 -10.18 -9.39 1.99
C ALA A 144 -10.24 -7.85 1.99
N ILE A 145 -10.19 -7.23 0.81
CA ILE A 145 -10.29 -5.78 0.65
C ILE A 145 -11.68 -5.26 1.06
N GLU A 146 -12.75 -5.96 0.67
CA GLU A 146 -14.12 -5.61 1.07
C GLU A 146 -14.31 -5.72 2.59
N GLN A 147 -13.85 -6.81 3.20
CA GLN A 147 -13.92 -7.00 4.66
C GLN A 147 -13.17 -5.89 5.40
N PHE A 148 -12.02 -5.48 4.87
CA PHE A 148 -11.21 -4.44 5.45
C PHE A 148 -11.89 -3.06 5.37
N THR A 149 -12.44 -2.71 4.21
CA THR A 149 -13.19 -1.46 4.00
C THR A 149 -14.36 -1.36 4.98
N ASN A 150 -15.10 -2.45 5.19
CA ASN A 150 -16.21 -2.54 6.13
C ASN A 150 -15.78 -2.39 7.61
N LYS A 151 -14.60 -2.91 7.99
CA LYS A 151 -14.05 -2.77 9.34
C LYS A 151 -13.60 -1.32 9.63
N GLN A 152 -13.05 -0.61 8.65
CA GLN A 152 -12.69 0.80 8.84
C GLN A 152 -13.89 1.72 8.96
N ALA A 153 -14.96 1.47 8.18
CA ALA A 153 -16.21 2.21 8.31
C ALA A 153 -16.82 2.04 9.72
N THR A 154 -16.79 0.83 10.29
CA THR A 154 -17.35 0.55 11.63
C THR A 154 -16.47 1.06 12.77
N ALA A 155 -15.13 1.01 12.66
CA ALA A 155 -14.21 1.51 13.68
C ALA A 155 -14.30 3.04 13.92
N GLN A 156 -14.80 3.81 12.96
CA GLN A 156 -14.98 5.26 13.09
C GLN A 156 -16.38 5.66 13.59
N THR A 157 -17.40 4.80 13.44
CA THR A 157 -18.77 5.06 13.94
C THR A 157 -18.90 4.99 15.47
N GLU A 158 -18.04 4.23 16.17
CA GLU A 158 -18.11 4.13 17.64
C GLU A 158 -17.59 5.39 18.38
N HIS A 159 -17.01 6.36 17.68
CA HIS A 159 -16.47 7.60 18.27
C HIS A 159 -17.42 8.82 18.21
N PHE A 160 -18.63 8.70 17.65
CA PHE A 160 -19.51 9.87 17.35
C PHE A 160 -20.90 9.89 18.01
N ASN A 161 -21.10 9.17 19.12
CA ASN A 161 -22.34 9.30 19.91
C ASN A 161 -22.34 10.53 20.86
N GLU A 162 -22.04 11.72 20.34
CA GLU A 162 -22.45 13.00 20.95
C GLU A 162 -23.03 13.95 19.89
N PRO A 163 -24.17 14.63 20.17
CA PRO A 163 -24.83 15.48 19.19
C PRO A 163 -24.11 16.83 19.06
N GLN A 164 -23.59 17.16 17.88
CA GLN A 164 -23.12 18.52 17.57
C GLN A 164 -23.67 19.06 16.23
N ASN A 165 -24.05 20.34 16.28
CA ASN A 165 -24.72 21.13 15.25
C ASN A 165 -23.95 21.21 13.92
N GLN A 166 -24.70 21.16 12.81
CA GLN A 166 -24.21 21.22 11.43
C GLN A 166 -23.56 22.58 11.08
N GLN A 167 -22.23 22.60 11.05
CA GLN A 167 -21.42 23.50 10.23
C GLN A 167 -20.29 22.65 9.60
N LEU A 168 -19.92 22.97 8.35
CA LEU A 168 -18.79 22.34 7.65
C LEU A 168 -17.49 22.67 8.41
N GLN A 169 -17.14 21.82 9.38
CA GLN A 169 -15.92 21.93 10.18
C GLN A 169 -14.75 21.20 9.50
N PRO A 170 -13.50 21.64 9.72
CA PRO A 170 -12.33 20.91 9.25
C PRO A 170 -12.26 19.54 9.94
N PRO A 171 -11.80 18.49 9.23
CA PRO A 171 -11.84 17.14 9.77
C PRO A 171 -10.88 17.00 10.97
N PRO A 172 -11.24 16.23 12.02
CA PRO A 172 -10.23 15.62 12.88
C PRO A 172 -9.36 14.71 12.01
N SER A 173 -8.08 14.54 12.37
CA SER A 173 -7.06 13.77 11.64
C SER A 173 -7.60 12.44 11.08
N SER A 174 -8.16 12.50 9.88
CA SER A 174 -8.74 11.36 9.18
C SER A 174 -7.59 10.72 8.44
N GLN A 175 -7.09 9.64 9.03
CA GLN A 175 -6.00 8.85 8.48
C GLN A 175 -6.39 8.36 7.08
N ASN A 176 -5.42 8.29 6.17
CA ASN A 176 -5.64 8.10 4.73
C ASN A 176 -6.20 6.70 4.42
N ILE A 177 -7.53 6.57 4.44
CA ILE A 177 -8.29 5.30 4.34
C ILE A 177 -7.88 4.50 3.10
N ASN A 178 -7.66 5.10 1.92
CA ASN A 178 -7.31 4.33 0.71
C ASN A 178 -5.91 3.74 0.73
N ALA A 179 -4.93 4.54 1.17
CA ALA A 179 -3.58 4.06 1.35
C ALA A 179 -3.54 3.02 2.49
N GLN A 180 -4.28 3.24 3.59
CA GLN A 180 -4.38 2.27 4.68
C GLN A 180 -5.17 1.01 4.31
N ILE A 181 -6.20 1.06 3.47
CA ILE A 181 -6.96 -0.10 2.99
C ILE A 181 -6.07 -1.01 2.17
N ILE A 182 -5.33 -0.43 1.23
CA ILE A 182 -4.43 -1.19 0.39
C ILE A 182 -3.26 -1.69 1.23
N ASN A 183 -2.71 -0.86 2.12
CA ASN A 183 -1.60 -1.25 2.98
C ASN A 183 -1.99 -2.25 4.09
N GLN A 184 -3.22 -2.23 4.65
CA GLN A 184 -3.64 -3.11 5.77
C GLN A 184 -4.52 -4.30 5.35
N ALA A 185 -5.22 -4.29 4.21
CA ALA A 185 -5.82 -5.51 3.66
C ALA A 185 -4.73 -6.55 3.32
N LEU A 186 -3.50 -6.08 3.07
CA LEU A 186 -2.28 -6.87 2.90
C LEU A 186 -1.59 -7.26 4.24
N LEU A 187 -2.12 -6.82 5.41
CA LEU A 187 -1.52 -7.02 6.75
C LEU A 187 -2.32 -7.95 7.69
N GLN A 188 -3.39 -8.66 7.27
CA GLN A 188 -4.12 -9.56 8.18
C GLN A 188 -3.71 -11.04 8.06
N PRO A 189 -3.25 -11.67 9.16
CA PRO A 189 -3.13 -13.13 9.26
C PRO A 189 -4.50 -13.82 9.22
N GLN A 190 -4.60 -14.92 8.50
CA GLN A 190 -5.78 -15.80 8.46
C GLN A 190 -6.14 -16.33 9.87
N PRO A 191 -7.43 -16.42 10.26
CA PRO A 191 -7.81 -17.13 11.47
C PRO A 191 -7.63 -18.65 11.30
N GLN A 192 -6.79 -19.24 12.15
CA GLN A 192 -6.56 -20.69 12.21
C GLN A 192 -7.83 -21.44 12.64
N SER A 193 -8.17 -22.47 11.87
CA SER A 193 -9.19 -23.47 12.21
C SER A 193 -8.76 -24.34 13.39
N SER A 194 -9.58 -24.37 14.44
CA SER A 194 -9.41 -25.22 15.62
C SER A 194 -9.92 -26.65 15.38
N GLN A 195 -9.14 -27.66 15.81
CA GLN A 195 -9.54 -28.89 16.55
C GLN A 195 -8.52 -30.06 16.33
N PRO A 196 -8.46 -31.10 17.20
CA PRO A 196 -8.16 -31.09 18.62
C PRO A 196 -6.97 -32.03 18.98
N ILE A 197 -6.64 -32.04 20.26
CA ILE A 197 -5.55 -32.75 20.97
C ILE A 197 -5.52 -34.27 20.72
N SER A 198 -4.31 -34.84 20.65
CA SER A 198 -4.05 -36.23 21.09
C SER A 198 -2.70 -36.35 21.79
N LEU A 199 -2.73 -37.08 22.91
CA LEU A 199 -1.69 -37.23 23.93
C LEU A 199 -0.68 -38.35 23.62
N ASN A 200 0.47 -38.21 24.27
CA ASN A 200 1.47 -39.21 24.68
C ASN A 200 2.52 -39.67 23.65
N GLN A 201 3.78 -39.30 23.91
CA GLN A 201 4.80 -40.26 24.39
C GLN A 201 6.00 -39.53 25.03
N LYS A 202 6.58 -40.19 26.03
CA LYS A 202 7.57 -39.69 26.99
C LYS A 202 8.80 -40.58 26.90
N VAL A 203 9.97 -40.08 26.47
CA VAL A 203 11.27 -40.74 26.73
C VAL A 203 12.43 -39.73 26.87
N GLN A 204 12.98 -39.77 28.08
CA GLN A 204 14.27 -39.43 28.74
C GLN A 204 15.52 -38.83 28.01
N PRO A 205 16.50 -38.30 28.80
CA PRO A 205 17.41 -37.23 28.40
C PRO A 205 18.83 -37.67 28.05
N ALA A 206 19.50 -36.98 27.12
CA ALA A 206 20.96 -37.00 27.01
C ALA A 206 21.54 -35.74 26.33
N GLN A 207 22.35 -35.03 27.13
CA GLN A 207 23.60 -34.30 26.79
C GLN A 207 23.58 -33.17 25.74
N GLN A 208 23.88 -31.95 26.21
CA GLN A 208 24.03 -30.72 25.44
C GLN A 208 25.29 -30.72 24.55
N PRO A 209 25.21 -30.36 23.26
CA PRO A 209 26.33 -29.84 22.49
C PRO A 209 26.57 -28.34 22.79
N PRO A 210 27.78 -27.81 22.52
CA PRO A 210 28.26 -26.54 23.08
C PRO A 210 27.46 -25.32 22.65
N GLN A 211 27.29 -24.39 23.60
CA GLN A 211 26.58 -23.13 23.44
C GLN A 211 27.16 -22.30 22.29
N GLN A 212 26.40 -22.15 21.20
CA GLN A 212 26.62 -21.08 20.23
C GLN A 212 26.20 -19.76 20.89
N GLN A 213 27.13 -18.81 20.94
CA GLN A 213 26.90 -17.45 21.42
C GLN A 213 25.71 -16.84 20.68
N THR A 214 24.61 -16.60 21.39
CA THR A 214 23.46 -15.87 20.87
C THR A 214 23.85 -14.41 20.69
N ILE A 215 24.17 -14.02 19.47
CA ILE A 215 24.26 -12.61 19.09
C ILE A 215 22.81 -12.08 19.09
N THR A 216 22.42 -11.40 20.16
CA THR A 216 21.05 -10.86 20.32
C THR A 216 20.87 -9.50 19.64
N ASP A 217 21.95 -8.81 19.29
CA ASP A 217 21.91 -7.51 18.62
C ASP A 217 22.03 -7.70 17.10
N THR A 218 21.07 -7.16 16.34
CA THR A 218 21.05 -7.18 14.87
C THR A 218 20.30 -5.96 14.35
N ASN A 219 20.73 -5.41 13.21
CA ASN A 219 20.01 -4.38 12.46
C ASN A 219 19.24 -4.98 11.28
N VAL A 220 18.84 -6.25 11.39
CA VAL A 220 18.04 -6.94 10.38
C VAL A 220 16.56 -6.79 10.72
N THR A 221 15.79 -6.20 9.82
CA THR A 221 14.33 -6.09 9.94
C THR A 221 13.64 -7.25 9.24
N ALA A 222 12.75 -7.95 9.93
CA ALA A 222 11.92 -8.98 9.33
C ALA A 222 10.78 -8.38 8.53
N ILE A 223 10.51 -8.95 7.35
CA ILE A 223 9.46 -8.53 6.45
C ILE A 223 8.47 -9.70 6.33
N ASP A 224 7.26 -9.48 6.85
CA ASP A 224 6.23 -10.50 6.98
C ASP A 224 5.04 -10.27 6.01
N ASP A 225 5.11 -9.27 5.14
CA ASP A 225 4.07 -8.97 4.14
C ASP A 225 4.65 -8.25 2.90
N LEU A 226 3.93 -8.35 1.77
CA LEU A 226 4.33 -7.75 0.50
C LEU A 226 4.41 -6.22 0.55
N THR A 227 3.53 -5.53 1.28
CA THR A 227 3.51 -4.06 1.30
C THR A 227 4.77 -3.51 1.95
N THR A 228 5.11 -4.03 3.13
CA THR A 228 6.32 -3.67 3.86
C THR A 228 7.55 -3.94 3.00
N TYR A 229 7.55 -5.06 2.28
CA TYR A 229 8.60 -5.35 1.30
C TYR A 229 8.75 -4.22 0.27
N LEU A 230 7.68 -3.87 -0.44
CA LEU A 230 7.72 -2.85 -1.48
C LEU A 230 8.15 -1.48 -0.94
N CYS A 231 7.56 -1.04 0.18
CA CYS A 231 7.89 0.23 0.82
C CYS A 231 9.37 0.31 1.25
N LEU A 232 9.90 -0.75 1.88
CA LEU A 232 11.27 -0.75 2.39
C LEU A 232 12.30 -0.79 1.26
N ILE A 233 12.02 -1.49 0.17
CA ILE A 233 12.89 -1.53 -1.00
C ILE A 233 12.95 -0.17 -1.71
N GLU A 234 11.82 0.52 -1.83
CA GLU A 234 11.72 1.85 -2.46
C GLU A 234 12.40 2.96 -1.62
N SER A 235 12.14 2.96 -0.31
CA SER A 235 12.61 4.02 0.61
C SER A 235 14.06 3.87 1.06
N SER A 236 14.67 2.69 0.83
CA SER A 236 16.07 2.43 1.16
C SER A 236 16.99 2.83 0.01
N PRO A 237 17.94 3.77 0.22
CA PRO A 237 18.94 4.09 -0.79
C PRO A 237 19.72 2.86 -1.24
N VAL A 238 20.10 2.00 -0.29
CA VAL A 238 20.70 0.68 -0.52
C VAL A 238 20.11 -0.31 0.48
N SER A 239 19.72 -1.49 0.01
CA SER A 239 19.24 -2.59 0.87
C SER A 239 19.64 -3.96 0.37
N ILE A 240 19.64 -4.94 1.27
CA ILE A 240 19.85 -6.36 0.99
C ILE A 240 18.77 -7.19 1.70
N VAL A 241 18.19 -8.16 0.99
CA VAL A 241 17.14 -9.05 1.51
C VAL A 241 17.62 -10.49 1.50
N ASP A 242 17.50 -11.19 2.64
CA ASP A 242 17.69 -12.64 2.79
C ASP A 242 16.34 -13.38 2.73
N PHE A 243 16.12 -14.15 1.67
CA PHE A 243 14.95 -15.02 1.50
C PHE A 243 15.26 -16.41 2.07
N TYR A 244 14.54 -16.81 3.12
CA TYR A 244 14.88 -17.99 3.92
C TYR A 244 13.65 -18.78 4.39
N THR A 245 13.88 -19.92 5.05
CA THR A 245 12.89 -20.63 5.90
C THR A 245 13.53 -21.08 7.21
N ASP A 246 12.71 -21.32 8.24
CA ASP A 246 13.18 -21.67 9.59
C ASP A 246 13.83 -23.07 9.67
N TRP A 247 13.58 -23.93 8.69
CA TRP A 247 14.11 -25.29 8.63
C TRP A 247 15.28 -25.44 7.65
N CYS A 248 15.62 -24.40 6.89
CA CYS A 248 16.72 -24.40 5.93
C CYS A 248 18.10 -24.43 6.64
N GLY A 249 18.84 -25.53 6.46
CA GLY A 249 20.20 -25.71 7.00
C GLY A 249 21.19 -24.62 6.56
N PRO A 250 21.40 -24.40 5.24
CA PRO A 250 22.29 -23.35 4.76
C PRO A 250 21.92 -21.93 5.23
N CYS A 251 20.62 -21.64 5.40
CA CYS A 251 20.14 -20.37 5.92
C CYS A 251 20.59 -20.16 7.38
N LYS A 252 20.48 -21.20 8.22
CA LYS A 252 20.98 -21.17 9.61
C LYS A 252 22.48 -20.93 9.68
N THR A 253 23.25 -21.48 8.73
CA THR A 253 24.71 -21.31 8.67
C THR A 253 25.12 -19.87 8.33
N ILE A 254 24.41 -19.21 7.42
CA ILE A 254 24.77 -17.85 6.97
C ILE A 254 24.18 -16.74 7.87
N LYS A 255 23.08 -17.01 8.58
CA LYS A 255 22.37 -16.03 9.42
C LYS A 255 23.25 -15.27 10.43
N PRO A 256 24.16 -15.91 11.19
CA PRO A 256 25.04 -15.17 12.11
C PRO A 256 25.97 -14.17 11.40
N LEU A 257 26.45 -14.51 10.21
CA LEU A 257 27.26 -13.62 9.39
C LEU A 257 26.42 -12.46 8.84
N PHE A 258 25.21 -12.74 8.37
CA PHE A 258 24.28 -11.71 7.89
C PHE A 258 23.94 -10.70 8.99
N HIS A 259 23.66 -11.18 10.21
CA HIS A 259 23.43 -10.32 11.38
C HIS A 259 24.66 -9.47 11.71
N LYS A 260 25.86 -10.08 11.74
CA LYS A 260 27.11 -9.34 11.98
C LYS A 260 27.31 -8.21 10.95
N LEU A 261 27.10 -8.51 9.67
CA LEU A 261 27.27 -7.53 8.59
C LEU A 261 26.25 -6.39 8.66
N SER A 262 25.04 -6.64 9.18
CA SER A 262 24.05 -5.58 9.41
C SER A 262 24.51 -4.52 10.43
N LEU A 263 25.35 -4.92 11.38
CA LEU A 263 25.94 -4.01 12.37
C LEU A 263 27.16 -3.27 11.81
N GLU A 264 27.97 -3.95 10.98
CA GLU A 264 29.19 -3.37 10.39
C GLU A 264 28.88 -2.39 9.23
N HIS A 265 27.71 -2.49 8.62
CA HIS A 265 27.29 -1.69 7.46
C HIS A 265 26.00 -0.89 7.73
N PRO A 266 25.98 0.09 8.64
CA PRO A 266 24.77 0.84 9.00
C PRO A 266 24.19 1.72 7.88
N HIS A 267 24.92 1.87 6.77
CA HIS A 267 24.48 2.59 5.57
C HIS A 267 23.66 1.70 4.61
N ILE A 268 23.60 0.39 4.85
CA ILE A 268 22.83 -0.58 4.08
C ILE A 268 21.70 -1.07 4.97
N ASN A 269 20.49 -1.11 4.44
CA ASN A 269 19.35 -1.69 5.17
C ASN A 269 19.32 -3.21 4.97
N PHE A 270 19.28 -3.97 6.07
CA PHE A 270 19.25 -5.43 6.02
C PHE A 270 17.86 -5.95 6.34
N TYR A 271 17.36 -6.82 5.47
CA TYR A 271 16.03 -7.39 5.58
C TYR A 271 16.06 -8.90 5.50
N ASN A 272 15.06 -9.57 6.07
CA ASN A 272 14.82 -10.98 5.81
C ASN A 272 13.33 -11.24 5.51
N VAL A 273 13.08 -12.21 4.65
CA VAL A 273 11.74 -12.64 4.23
C VAL A 273 11.66 -14.16 4.42
N ASN A 274 10.75 -14.62 5.27
CA ASN A 274 10.46 -16.04 5.39
C ASN A 274 9.47 -16.46 4.30
N ILE A 275 9.93 -17.23 3.32
CA ILE A 275 9.12 -17.57 2.14
C ILE A 275 7.98 -18.55 2.44
N ASP A 276 8.02 -19.27 3.58
CA ASP A 276 6.89 -20.09 4.02
C ASP A 276 5.73 -19.22 4.51
N LYS A 277 6.04 -18.03 5.05
CA LYS A 277 5.06 -17.09 5.60
C LYS A 277 4.52 -16.14 4.53
N VAL A 278 5.35 -15.72 3.58
CA VAL A 278 5.01 -14.69 2.58
C VAL A 278 5.26 -15.19 1.16
N ARG A 279 4.52 -16.22 0.75
CA ARG A 279 4.72 -16.94 -0.53
C ARG A 279 4.62 -16.03 -1.74
N GLU A 280 3.73 -15.05 -1.71
CA GLU A 280 3.52 -14.07 -2.78
C GLU A 280 4.79 -13.26 -3.15
N ILE A 281 5.66 -12.94 -2.18
CA ILE A 281 6.95 -12.29 -2.46
C ILE A 281 7.89 -13.30 -3.17
N ALA A 282 7.90 -14.54 -2.71
CA ALA A 282 8.74 -15.58 -3.30
C ALA A 282 8.30 -15.92 -4.74
N ASP A 283 7.00 -16.02 -4.99
CA ASP A 283 6.43 -16.35 -6.29
C ASP A 283 6.71 -15.24 -7.32
N SER A 284 6.44 -13.98 -6.94
CA SER A 284 6.66 -12.81 -7.79
C SER A 284 8.13 -12.63 -8.19
N LEU A 285 9.04 -12.81 -7.24
CA LEU A 285 10.48 -12.75 -7.47
C LEU A 285 11.06 -14.05 -8.02
N GLN A 286 10.23 -15.09 -8.24
CA GLN A 286 10.66 -16.41 -8.70
C GLN A 286 11.78 -16.99 -7.83
N VAL A 287 11.65 -16.90 -6.50
CA VAL A 287 12.61 -17.47 -5.54
C VAL A 287 12.33 -18.96 -5.40
N SER A 288 13.01 -19.77 -6.20
CA SER A 288 12.85 -21.23 -6.23
C SER A 288 13.85 -21.99 -5.34
N SER A 289 14.74 -21.28 -4.64
CA SER A 289 15.82 -21.88 -3.84
C SER A 289 16.27 -20.94 -2.73
N ILE A 290 16.66 -21.50 -1.59
CA ILE A 290 17.00 -20.73 -0.37
C ILE A 290 18.35 -21.19 0.23
N PRO A 291 19.10 -20.27 0.87
CA PRO A 291 18.83 -18.84 0.92
C PRO A 291 19.01 -18.18 -0.46
N THR A 292 18.19 -17.18 -0.76
CA THR A 292 18.43 -16.28 -1.91
C THR A 292 18.62 -14.89 -1.36
N PHE A 293 19.58 -14.16 -1.92
CA PHE A 293 19.85 -12.78 -1.55
C PHE A 293 19.61 -11.88 -2.75
N ILE A 294 19.04 -10.71 -2.49
CA ILE A 294 18.85 -9.68 -3.50
C ILE A 294 19.29 -8.34 -2.93
N ILE A 295 20.10 -7.61 -3.69
CA ILE A 295 20.51 -6.23 -3.38
C ILE A 295 19.69 -5.27 -4.23
N TYR A 296 19.20 -4.21 -3.58
CA TYR A 296 18.51 -3.10 -4.21
C TYR A 296 19.27 -1.79 -4.00
N GLU A 297 19.28 -0.94 -5.02
CA GLU A 297 19.69 0.46 -4.91
C GLU A 297 18.57 1.33 -5.47
N ASN A 298 18.04 2.24 -4.65
CA ASN A 298 16.91 3.11 -4.98
C ASN A 298 15.75 2.33 -5.63
N GLY A 299 15.28 1.27 -4.95
CA GLY A 299 14.20 0.41 -5.43
C GLY A 299 14.57 -0.57 -6.56
N GLN A 300 15.73 -0.42 -7.22
CA GLN A 300 16.10 -1.27 -8.35
C GLN A 300 16.96 -2.46 -7.94
N GLN A 301 16.60 -3.66 -8.39
CA GLN A 301 17.42 -4.86 -8.20
C GLN A 301 18.75 -4.74 -8.95
N LYS A 302 19.87 -4.78 -8.23
CA LYS A 302 21.23 -4.68 -8.80
C LYS A 302 21.96 -6.02 -8.88
N GLU A 303 21.78 -6.87 -7.87
CA GLU A 303 22.51 -8.13 -7.76
C GLU A 303 21.58 -9.18 -7.11
N ARG A 304 21.67 -10.42 -7.56
CA ARG A 304 20.89 -11.55 -7.03
C ARG A 304 21.72 -12.82 -7.07
N TRP A 305 21.70 -13.57 -5.98
CA TRP A 305 22.33 -14.90 -5.94
C TRP A 305 21.62 -15.84 -4.98
N THR A 306 21.90 -17.13 -5.15
CA THR A 306 21.35 -18.21 -4.32
C THR A 306 22.48 -18.99 -3.66
N GLY A 307 22.21 -19.50 -2.46
CA GLY A 307 23.11 -20.34 -1.69
C GLY A 307 23.80 -19.59 -0.54
N GLY A 308 24.02 -20.31 0.56
CA GLY A 308 24.62 -19.78 1.79
C GLY A 308 26.15 -19.64 1.75
N ASN A 309 26.73 -19.17 0.63
CA ASN A 309 28.17 -18.96 0.53
C ASN A 309 28.57 -17.63 1.22
N GLN A 310 29.33 -17.74 2.31
CA GLN A 310 29.76 -16.59 3.11
C GLN A 310 30.64 -15.60 2.33
N GLN A 311 31.54 -16.10 1.48
CA GLN A 311 32.44 -15.26 0.70
C GLN A 311 31.69 -14.46 -0.38
N THR A 312 30.70 -15.07 -1.03
CA THR A 312 29.84 -14.36 -1.99
C THR A 312 29.09 -13.21 -1.33
N LEU A 313 28.52 -13.43 -0.14
CA LEU A 313 27.84 -12.38 0.63
C LEU A 313 28.78 -11.21 0.95
N ILE A 314 29.98 -11.50 1.46
CA ILE A 314 30.99 -10.48 1.79
C ILE A 314 31.42 -9.72 0.53
N ASN A 315 31.73 -10.43 -0.55
CA ASN A 315 32.21 -9.81 -1.79
C ASN A 315 31.15 -8.90 -2.41
N ASN A 316 29.87 -9.29 -2.39
CA ASN A 316 28.79 -8.47 -2.92
C ASN A 316 28.53 -7.22 -2.07
N LEU A 317 28.58 -7.33 -0.74
CA LEU A 317 28.44 -6.16 0.13
C LEU A 317 29.61 -5.17 -0.01
N GLN A 318 30.83 -5.66 -0.29
CA GLN A 318 31.98 -4.78 -0.53
C GLN A 318 31.85 -3.93 -1.81
N LYS A 319 31.01 -4.33 -2.76
CA LYS A 319 30.73 -3.53 -3.97
C LYS A 319 29.85 -2.30 -3.68
N LEU A 320 29.15 -2.29 -2.56
CA LEU A 320 28.17 -1.24 -2.17
C LEU A 320 28.80 -0.10 -1.35
N LYS A 321 30.13 0.05 -1.42
CA LYS A 321 30.88 1.08 -0.70
C LYS A 321 30.86 2.43 -1.39
#